data_AF-A0A3P1YA27-F1
#
_entry.id   AF-A0A3P1YA27-F1
#
_cell.length_a   1.000
_cell.length_b   1.000
_cell.length_c   1.000
_cell.angle_alpha   90.00
_cell.angle_beta   90.00
_cell.angle_gamma   90.00
#
_symmetry.space_group_name_H-M   'P 1'
#
loop_
_entity.id
_entity.type
_entity.pdbx_description
1 polymer ?
#
loop_
_entity_poly.entity_id
_entity_poly.type
_entity_poly.pdbx_seq_one_letter_code
_entity_poly.pdbx_strand_id
1 'polypeptide(L)'
;MKLSALKLAMLCSPLLLAHVPAWAGIDCDRAQTGPEIAICSDPKLKAFDDYLAQAYSRIRSVLPEALFDEVRRSQRQWIAQRDAQCGADVPCLMRETYERTAALNGFAQRYAEQQRGAGQAEAGSGRNHPAPGRGSSPAWPGPAPAQSLPRPDSQDPMTAQRRPAPSATAEAPRQSLSPKQIYQVGAQSIVVIAAYAKGKDGVSQGSGVVIAEDVVATNCHVLEGADNAVVIFQGQPHEAELVTGNRKMDYCILRTRGLPAQVARIGRLDELTPGQRVYSIGSPRGLELTIAEGLLSAVRKQDGVPMIQTSAAISPGSSGGGLFDEYGRVIGITTFLLKDSQNLNFALPVELAEVLLR
;
A
#
# COMPACT_ATOMS: atom_id res chain seq x y z
N MET A 1 -55.86 -34.96 -11.58
CA MET A 1 -55.03 -34.65 -12.78
C MET A 1 -53.57 -35.00 -12.49
N LYS A 2 -52.69 -34.97 -13.50
CA LYS A 2 -51.23 -35.15 -13.40
C LYS A 2 -50.60 -33.95 -12.62
N LEU A 3 -49.36 -33.94 -12.08
CA LEU A 3 -48.18 -34.83 -12.15
C LEU A 3 -47.51 -35.03 -10.76
N SER A 4 -46.84 -36.18 -10.63
CA SER A 4 -45.44 -36.43 -10.19
C SER A 4 -44.74 -35.58 -9.11
N ALA A 5 -43.96 -36.28 -8.27
CA ALA A 5 -42.99 -35.72 -7.33
C ALA A 5 -41.63 -35.39 -7.99
N LEU A 6 -40.82 -34.57 -7.30
CA LEU A 6 -39.36 -34.60 -7.40
C LEU A 6 -38.71 -34.18 -6.07
N LYS A 7 -37.63 -34.86 -5.65
CA LYS A 7 -36.81 -34.44 -4.50
C LYS A 7 -35.89 -33.30 -4.94
N LEU A 8 -35.94 -32.14 -4.27
CA LEU A 8 -34.94 -31.08 -4.48
C LEU A 8 -33.74 -31.27 -3.53
N ALA A 9 -32.97 -32.32 -3.75
CA ALA A 9 -31.62 -32.44 -3.21
C ALA A 9 -30.65 -31.77 -4.18
N MET A 10 -30.50 -30.45 -4.08
CA MET A 10 -29.57 -29.69 -4.93
C MET A 10 -28.38 -29.16 -4.13
N LEU A 11 -27.37 -30.02 -4.08
CA LEU A 11 -25.93 -29.73 -4.01
C LEU A 11 -25.52 -28.40 -3.36
N CYS A 12 -24.85 -28.54 -2.21
CA CYS A 12 -23.91 -27.53 -1.73
C CYS A 12 -22.73 -27.45 -2.71
N SER A 13 -22.84 -26.62 -3.75
CA SER A 13 -21.70 -26.23 -4.56
C SER A 13 -20.75 -25.39 -3.70
N PRO A 14 -19.50 -25.83 -3.45
CA PRO A 14 -18.49 -24.87 -3.01
C PRO A 14 -18.35 -23.81 -4.11
N LEU A 15 -18.06 -22.56 -3.72
CA LEU A 15 -17.61 -21.59 -4.72
C LEU A 15 -16.38 -22.18 -5.41
N LEU A 16 -16.33 -22.06 -6.74
CA LEU A 16 -15.15 -22.40 -7.52
C LEU A 16 -13.98 -21.54 -7.01
N LEU A 17 -13.09 -22.14 -6.23
CA LEU A 17 -11.73 -21.66 -6.06
C LEU A 17 -11.16 -21.55 -7.47
N ALA A 18 -11.02 -20.31 -7.96
CA ALA A 18 -10.72 -20.03 -9.35
C ALA A 18 -9.28 -20.46 -9.62
N HIS A 19 -9.13 -21.70 -10.08
CA HIS A 19 -7.87 -22.42 -10.16
C HIS A 19 -6.77 -21.54 -10.74
N VAL A 20 -5.85 -21.09 -9.89
CA VAL A 20 -4.79 -20.16 -10.25
C VAL A 20 -3.99 -20.81 -11.38
N PRO A 21 -3.99 -20.24 -12.60
CA PRO A 21 -3.28 -20.87 -13.70
C PRO A 21 -1.78 -20.73 -13.44
N ALA A 22 -1.01 -21.79 -13.67
CA ALA A 22 0.42 -21.92 -13.32
C ALA A 22 1.40 -20.93 -14.00
N TRP A 23 0.90 -19.84 -14.57
CA TRP A 23 1.66 -18.69 -15.04
C TRP A 23 1.38 -17.41 -14.21
N ALA A 24 0.34 -17.40 -13.37
CA ALA A 24 -0.01 -16.30 -12.48
C ALA A 24 0.58 -16.47 -11.07
N GLY A 25 0.73 -17.72 -10.63
CA GLY A 25 1.46 -18.18 -9.44
C GLY A 25 1.83 -19.66 -9.59
N ILE A 26 2.57 -20.21 -8.64
CA ILE A 26 3.24 -21.51 -8.72
C ILE A 26 2.43 -22.62 -8.04
N ASP A 27 2.22 -23.70 -8.80
CA ASP A 27 1.63 -24.95 -8.33
C ASP A 27 2.69 -25.78 -7.60
N CYS A 28 2.68 -25.74 -6.26
CA CYS A 28 3.67 -26.42 -5.43
C CYS A 28 3.59 -27.95 -5.47
N ASP A 29 2.46 -28.53 -5.88
CA ASP A 29 2.36 -29.98 -6.12
C ASP A 29 3.09 -30.40 -7.40
N ARG A 30 3.60 -29.43 -8.18
CA ARG A 30 4.29 -29.63 -9.47
C ARG A 30 5.64 -28.90 -9.58
N ALA A 31 6.12 -28.28 -8.51
CA ALA A 31 7.40 -27.59 -8.48
C ALA A 31 8.57 -28.53 -8.87
N GLN A 32 9.33 -28.15 -9.90
CA GLN A 32 10.43 -28.92 -10.46
C GLN A 32 11.72 -28.10 -10.63
N THR A 33 11.61 -26.78 -10.82
CA THR A 33 12.77 -25.90 -10.98
C THR A 33 13.27 -25.38 -9.62
N GLY A 34 14.55 -24.98 -9.57
CA GLY A 34 15.13 -24.33 -8.38
C GLY A 34 14.32 -23.13 -7.86
N PRO A 35 13.90 -22.17 -8.72
CA PRO A 35 12.99 -21.09 -8.35
C PRO A 35 11.67 -21.58 -7.74
N GLU A 36 10.98 -22.53 -8.39
CA GLU A 36 9.69 -23.06 -7.90
C GLU A 36 9.84 -23.73 -6.53
N ILE A 37 10.88 -24.57 -6.37
CA ILE A 37 11.16 -25.27 -5.10
C ILE A 37 11.51 -24.27 -4.00
N ALA A 38 12.28 -23.22 -4.29
CA ALA A 38 12.59 -22.16 -3.33
C ALA A 38 11.33 -21.38 -2.92
N ILE A 39 10.48 -21.00 -3.88
CA ILE A 39 9.22 -20.29 -3.64
C ILE A 39 8.25 -21.15 -2.80
N CYS A 40 8.17 -22.45 -3.06
CA CYS A 40 7.30 -23.36 -2.32
C CYS A 40 7.85 -23.80 -0.95
N SER A 41 9.17 -23.72 -0.74
CA SER A 41 9.81 -24.11 0.53
C SER A 41 9.88 -22.97 1.55
N ASP A 42 9.85 -21.70 1.12
CA ASP A 42 9.76 -20.53 2.01
C ASP A 42 8.30 -20.04 2.14
N PRO A 43 7.68 -20.12 3.33
CA PRO A 43 6.27 -19.73 3.52
C PRO A 43 5.95 -18.24 3.32
N LYS A 44 6.95 -17.35 3.30
CA LYS A 44 6.77 -15.92 2.99
C LYS A 44 6.82 -15.72 1.49
N LEU A 45 7.81 -16.33 0.83
CA LEU A 45 7.96 -16.26 -0.61
C LEU A 45 6.74 -16.86 -1.34
N LYS A 46 6.19 -17.98 -0.84
CA LYS A 46 4.92 -18.52 -1.32
C LYS A 46 3.77 -17.55 -1.16
N ALA A 47 3.66 -16.86 -0.02
CA ALA A 47 2.61 -15.86 0.21
C ALA A 47 2.75 -14.63 -0.72
N PHE A 48 3.96 -14.26 -1.13
CA PHE A 48 4.17 -13.23 -2.16
C PHE A 48 3.79 -13.69 -3.56
N ASP A 49 4.11 -14.93 -3.93
CA ASP A 49 3.68 -15.52 -5.20
C ASP A 49 2.14 -15.67 -5.25
N ASP A 50 1.49 -16.02 -4.14
CA ASP A 50 0.03 -15.99 -3.99
C ASP A 50 -0.55 -14.58 -4.10
N TYR A 51 0.14 -13.56 -3.57
CA TYR A 51 -0.31 -12.16 -3.73
C TYR A 51 -0.17 -11.66 -5.18
N LEU A 52 0.89 -12.07 -5.88
CA LEU A 52 1.10 -11.84 -7.31
C LEU A 52 -0.03 -12.51 -8.14
N ALA A 53 -0.35 -13.77 -7.84
CA ALA A 53 -1.45 -14.50 -8.46
C ALA A 53 -2.81 -13.80 -8.25
N GLN A 54 -3.06 -13.29 -7.05
CA GLN A 54 -4.27 -12.50 -6.76
C GLN A 54 -4.29 -11.16 -7.49
N ALA A 55 -3.13 -10.51 -7.68
CA ALA A 55 -3.05 -9.32 -8.54
C ALA A 55 -3.47 -9.66 -9.98
N TYR A 56 -2.98 -10.76 -10.54
CA TYR A 56 -3.42 -11.30 -11.83
C TYR A 56 -4.92 -11.59 -11.88
N SER A 57 -5.50 -12.19 -10.84
CA SER A 57 -6.94 -12.48 -10.77
C SER A 57 -7.80 -11.21 -10.72
N ARG A 58 -7.43 -10.21 -9.89
CA ARG A 58 -8.07 -8.89 -9.86
C ARG A 58 -8.01 -8.20 -11.23
N ILE A 59 -6.86 -8.28 -11.89
CA ILE A 59 -6.61 -7.72 -13.21
C ILE A 59 -7.43 -8.42 -14.31
N ARG A 60 -7.60 -9.76 -14.22
CA ARG A 60 -8.43 -10.55 -15.13
C ARG A 60 -9.91 -10.13 -15.14
N SER A 61 -10.43 -9.72 -13.97
CA SER A 61 -11.84 -9.34 -13.82
C SER A 61 -12.20 -7.93 -14.33
N VAL A 62 -11.23 -7.07 -14.63
CA VAL A 62 -11.46 -5.67 -15.04
C VAL A 62 -10.94 -5.31 -16.43
N LEU A 63 -10.12 -6.16 -17.06
CA LEU A 63 -9.55 -5.91 -18.39
C LEU A 63 -10.29 -6.65 -19.51
N PRO A 64 -10.40 -6.04 -20.72
CA PRO A 64 -10.76 -6.76 -21.94
C PRO A 64 -9.73 -7.83 -22.30
N GLU A 65 -10.18 -8.94 -22.90
CA GLU A 65 -9.35 -10.13 -23.17
C GLU A 65 -8.04 -9.82 -23.89
N ALA A 66 -8.08 -8.99 -24.93
CA ALA A 66 -6.90 -8.66 -25.74
C ALA A 66 -5.80 -7.92 -24.97
N LEU A 67 -6.17 -7.15 -23.94
CA LEU A 67 -5.24 -6.42 -23.07
C LEU A 67 -4.76 -7.31 -21.92
N PHE A 68 -5.65 -8.18 -21.40
CA PHE A 68 -5.22 -9.24 -20.48
C PHE A 68 -4.24 -10.23 -21.14
N ASP A 69 -4.36 -10.46 -22.44
CA ASP A 69 -3.43 -11.30 -23.20
C ASP A 69 -2.03 -10.72 -23.34
N GLU A 70 -1.91 -9.39 -23.36
CA GLU A 70 -0.61 -8.71 -23.31
C GLU A 70 0.03 -8.85 -21.92
N VAL A 71 -0.76 -8.60 -20.87
CA VAL A 71 -0.42 -8.82 -19.46
C VAL A 71 0.02 -10.28 -19.20
N ARG A 72 -0.66 -11.25 -19.82
CA ARG A 72 -0.37 -12.70 -19.77
C ARG A 72 0.91 -13.09 -20.51
N ARG A 73 1.19 -12.49 -21.67
CA ARG A 73 2.47 -12.68 -22.39
C ARG A 73 3.64 -12.11 -21.59
N SER A 74 3.51 -10.89 -21.08
CA SER A 74 4.53 -10.24 -20.26
C SER A 74 4.85 -11.04 -19.00
N GLN A 75 3.86 -11.69 -18.38
CA GLN A 75 4.11 -12.48 -17.16
C GLN A 75 5.02 -13.68 -17.41
N ARG A 76 4.79 -14.41 -18.50
CA ARG A 76 5.65 -15.56 -18.87
C ARG A 76 7.07 -15.13 -19.19
N GLN A 77 7.23 -13.96 -19.82
CA GLN A 77 8.54 -13.36 -20.07
C GLN A 77 9.24 -12.97 -18.77
N TRP A 78 8.52 -12.31 -17.84
CA TRP A 78 9.08 -11.93 -16.55
C TRP A 78 9.44 -13.13 -15.67
N ILE A 79 8.62 -14.20 -15.62
CA ILE A 79 8.97 -15.44 -14.90
C ILE A 79 10.30 -15.99 -15.44
N ALA A 80 10.42 -16.16 -16.77
CA ALA A 80 11.65 -16.66 -17.38
C ALA A 80 12.88 -15.76 -17.14
N GLN A 81 12.68 -14.44 -17.01
CA GLN A 81 13.74 -13.48 -16.66
C GLN A 81 14.13 -13.58 -15.18
N ARG A 82 13.17 -13.56 -14.26
CA ARG A 82 13.37 -13.76 -12.80
C ARG A 82 14.12 -15.05 -12.54
N ASP A 83 13.67 -16.15 -13.13
CA ASP A 83 14.19 -17.49 -12.86
C ASP A 83 15.62 -17.65 -13.38
N ALA A 84 15.94 -17.04 -14.53
CA ALA A 84 17.31 -16.97 -15.06
C ALA A 84 18.24 -16.01 -14.27
N GLN A 85 17.68 -14.98 -13.63
CA GLN A 85 18.43 -13.97 -12.87
C GLN A 85 18.71 -14.40 -11.43
N CYS A 86 17.70 -14.94 -10.73
CA CYS A 86 17.75 -15.26 -9.31
C CYS A 86 18.07 -16.73 -9.02
N GLY A 87 17.73 -17.66 -9.91
CA GLY A 87 17.78 -19.09 -9.61
C GLY A 87 16.96 -19.42 -8.36
N ALA A 88 17.61 -19.95 -7.32
CA ALA A 88 16.99 -20.27 -6.02
C ALA A 88 17.24 -19.20 -4.92
N ASP A 89 17.78 -18.03 -5.25
CA ASP A 89 18.07 -16.98 -4.26
C ASP A 89 16.78 -16.32 -3.76
N VAL A 90 16.37 -16.65 -2.53
CA VAL A 90 15.12 -16.18 -1.90
C VAL A 90 15.00 -14.65 -1.84
N PRO A 91 16.05 -13.87 -1.44
CA PRO A 91 15.99 -12.41 -1.47
C PRO A 91 15.75 -11.81 -2.86
N CYS A 92 16.42 -12.32 -3.90
CA CYS A 92 16.21 -11.92 -5.29
C CYS A 92 14.80 -12.30 -5.76
N LEU A 93 14.40 -13.56 -5.58
CA LEU A 93 13.07 -14.05 -5.97
C LEU A 93 11.95 -13.23 -5.33
N MET A 94 12.10 -12.83 -4.07
CA MET A 94 11.08 -12.02 -3.37
C MET A 94 11.06 -10.58 -3.87
N ARG A 95 12.22 -9.93 -4.06
CA ARG A 95 12.29 -8.57 -4.61
C ARG A 95 11.63 -8.50 -5.99
N GLU A 96 12.01 -9.38 -6.90
CA GLU A 96 11.44 -9.42 -8.25
C GLU A 96 9.92 -9.65 -8.22
N THR A 97 9.46 -10.60 -7.41
CA THR A 97 8.03 -10.95 -7.25
C THR A 97 7.23 -9.78 -6.67
N TYR A 98 7.84 -9.03 -5.75
CA TYR A 98 7.26 -7.83 -5.16
C TYR A 98 7.18 -6.67 -6.18
N GLU A 99 8.28 -6.31 -6.85
CA GLU A 99 8.33 -5.27 -7.88
C GLU A 99 7.33 -5.57 -9.02
N ARG A 100 7.22 -6.84 -9.42
CA ARG A 100 6.23 -7.29 -10.39
C ARG A 100 4.80 -7.03 -9.95
N THR A 101 4.49 -7.32 -8.69
CA THR A 101 3.16 -7.13 -8.11
C THR A 101 2.78 -5.64 -8.02
N ALA A 102 3.74 -4.79 -7.64
CA ALA A 102 3.57 -3.34 -7.64
C ALA A 102 3.25 -2.79 -9.04
N ALA A 103 4.01 -3.21 -10.06
CA ALA A 103 3.79 -2.80 -11.45
C ALA A 103 2.38 -3.17 -11.97
N LEU A 104 1.92 -4.38 -11.63
CA LEU A 104 0.58 -4.90 -11.96
C LEU A 104 -0.54 -4.09 -11.31
N ASN A 105 -0.50 -3.94 -9.99
CA ASN A 105 -1.51 -3.18 -9.25
C ASN A 105 -1.58 -1.72 -9.72
N GLY A 106 -0.42 -1.09 -10.03
CA GLY A 106 -0.35 0.27 -10.56
C GLY A 106 -0.91 0.42 -11.97
N PHE A 107 -0.73 -0.57 -12.86
CA PHE A 107 -1.41 -0.60 -14.16
C PHE A 107 -2.93 -0.69 -14.00
N ALA A 108 -3.40 -1.55 -13.09
CA ALA A 108 -4.82 -1.70 -12.80
C ALA A 108 -5.49 -0.41 -12.27
N GLN A 109 -4.76 0.40 -11.48
CA GLN A 109 -5.20 1.73 -11.06
C GLN A 109 -5.36 2.68 -12.24
N ARG A 110 -4.30 2.88 -13.04
CA ARG A 110 -4.33 3.81 -14.20
C ARG A 110 -5.43 3.44 -15.20
N TYR A 111 -5.65 2.15 -15.46
CA TYR A 111 -6.74 1.69 -16.31
C TYR A 111 -8.12 2.07 -15.71
N ALA A 112 -8.36 1.77 -14.43
CA ALA A 112 -9.62 2.08 -13.78
C ALA A 112 -9.90 3.60 -13.66
N GLU A 113 -8.84 4.42 -13.51
CA GLU A 113 -8.92 5.88 -13.53
C GLU A 113 -9.30 6.42 -14.92
N GLN A 114 -8.67 5.91 -15.98
CA GLN A 114 -9.01 6.28 -17.36
C GLN A 114 -10.47 5.91 -17.72
N GLN A 115 -10.96 4.73 -17.30
CA GLN A 115 -12.36 4.35 -17.51
C GLN A 115 -13.35 5.26 -16.77
N ARG A 116 -13.01 5.71 -15.55
CA ARG A 116 -13.84 6.67 -14.80
C ARG A 116 -13.85 8.05 -15.43
N GLY A 117 -12.71 8.54 -15.92
CA GLY A 117 -12.61 9.81 -16.64
C GLY A 117 -13.45 9.82 -17.92
N ALA A 118 -13.43 8.71 -18.68
CA ALA A 118 -14.27 8.55 -19.87
C ALA A 118 -15.77 8.60 -19.53
N GLY A 119 -16.23 7.81 -18.55
CA GLY A 119 -17.65 7.80 -18.15
C GLY A 119 -18.15 9.14 -17.59
N GLN A 120 -17.29 9.92 -16.92
CA GLN A 120 -17.64 11.27 -16.46
C GLN A 120 -17.73 12.29 -17.61
N ALA A 121 -16.94 12.13 -18.68
CA ALA A 121 -17.05 12.97 -19.87
C ALA A 121 -18.38 12.74 -20.62
N GLU A 122 -18.77 11.49 -20.81
CA GLU A 122 -20.04 11.12 -21.47
C GLU A 122 -21.28 11.59 -20.68
N ALA A 123 -21.21 11.56 -19.34
CA ALA A 123 -22.29 12.05 -18.48
C ALA A 123 -22.46 13.59 -18.50
N GLY A 124 -21.46 14.35 -18.96
CA GLY A 124 -21.46 15.82 -18.95
C GLY A 124 -21.92 16.50 -20.24
N SER A 125 -21.79 15.84 -21.40
CA SER A 125 -21.95 16.50 -22.71
C SER A 125 -23.37 16.42 -23.29
N GLY A 126 -24.32 17.12 -22.67
CA GLY A 126 -25.70 17.29 -23.17
C GLY A 126 -25.83 18.17 -24.44
N ARG A 127 -24.90 18.08 -25.40
CA ARG A 127 -24.89 18.82 -26.67
C ARG A 127 -24.29 17.97 -27.79
N ASN A 128 -24.90 18.01 -28.97
CA ASN A 128 -24.39 17.32 -30.16
C ASN A 128 -23.02 17.87 -30.57
N HIS A 129 -21.96 17.13 -30.28
CA HIS A 129 -20.64 17.25 -30.88
C HIS A 129 -20.28 15.89 -31.52
N PRO A 130 -19.47 15.86 -32.60
CA PRO A 130 -19.03 14.60 -33.19
C PRO A 130 -18.30 13.77 -32.14
N ALA A 131 -18.57 12.46 -32.13
CA ALA A 131 -18.11 11.58 -31.05
C ALA A 131 -16.59 11.68 -30.84
N PRO A 132 -16.11 11.79 -29.59
CA PRO A 132 -14.67 11.77 -29.32
C PRO A 132 -14.10 10.44 -29.84
N GLY A 133 -13.02 10.53 -30.63
CA GLY A 133 -12.34 9.35 -31.13
C GLY A 133 -11.92 8.44 -29.97
N ARG A 134 -12.08 7.11 -30.13
CA ARG A 134 -11.79 6.12 -29.08
C ARG A 134 -10.40 6.37 -28.51
N GLY A 135 -10.34 6.86 -27.27
CA GLY A 135 -9.08 7.04 -26.58
C GLY A 135 -8.35 5.70 -26.52
N SER A 136 -7.06 5.69 -26.89
CA SER A 136 -6.27 4.47 -26.86
C SER A 136 -6.29 3.86 -25.46
N SER A 137 -6.60 2.57 -25.37
CA SER A 137 -6.36 1.79 -24.15
C SER A 137 -4.89 1.96 -23.75
N PRO A 138 -4.57 2.12 -22.46
CA PRO A 138 -3.20 2.30 -22.03
C PRO A 138 -2.45 1.00 -22.32
N ALA A 139 -1.43 1.08 -23.19
CA ALA A 139 -0.60 -0.07 -23.53
C ALA A 139 0.04 -0.64 -22.26
N TRP A 140 0.15 -1.96 -22.18
CA TRP A 140 0.87 -2.57 -21.07
C TRP A 140 2.36 -2.19 -21.14
N PRO A 141 2.94 -1.58 -20.08
CA PRO A 141 4.37 -1.33 -20.05
C PRO A 141 5.11 -2.68 -19.99
N GLY A 142 5.95 -2.95 -20.97
CA GLY A 142 6.87 -4.10 -20.93
C GLY A 142 7.75 -4.08 -19.67
N PRO A 143 8.40 -5.22 -19.32
CA PRO A 143 9.26 -5.28 -18.14
C PRO A 143 10.30 -4.14 -18.21
N ALA A 144 10.33 -3.30 -17.17
CA ALA A 144 11.23 -2.17 -17.10
C ALA A 144 12.68 -2.70 -16.96
N PRO A 145 13.66 -2.16 -17.70
CA PRO A 145 15.05 -2.49 -17.47
C PRO A 145 15.46 -1.95 -16.09
N ALA A 146 16.18 -2.75 -15.30
CA ALA A 146 16.70 -2.32 -14.01
C ALA A 146 17.65 -1.12 -14.18
N GLN A 147 17.25 0.05 -13.65
CA GLN A 147 18.06 1.27 -13.69
C GLN A 147 18.68 1.54 -12.32
N SER A 148 20.00 1.75 -12.29
CA SER A 148 20.73 2.11 -11.08
C SER A 148 20.46 3.56 -10.67
N LEU A 149 20.17 3.78 -9.38
CA LEU A 149 19.93 5.12 -8.84
C LEU A 149 21.24 5.94 -8.81
N PRO A 150 21.28 7.16 -9.37
CA PRO A 150 22.45 8.03 -9.31
C PRO A 150 22.61 8.67 -7.92
N ARG A 151 23.86 8.91 -7.52
CA ARG A 151 24.21 9.66 -6.31
C ARG A 151 24.24 11.18 -6.58
N PRO A 152 23.88 12.04 -5.61
CA PRO A 152 24.00 13.49 -5.75
C PRO A 152 25.34 14.02 -5.20
N ASP A 153 26.01 14.87 -5.98
CA ASP A 153 27.10 15.75 -5.52
C ASP A 153 26.56 17.12 -5.04
N SER A 154 27.46 18.04 -4.65
CA SER A 154 27.24 18.98 -3.54
C SER A 154 27.44 20.48 -3.83
N GLN A 155 26.78 21.33 -3.00
CA GLN A 155 27.17 22.71 -2.61
C GLN A 155 27.02 23.82 -3.72
N ASP A 156 26.96 25.15 -3.45
CA ASP A 156 27.20 25.95 -2.22
C ASP A 156 26.31 27.27 -2.14
N PRO A 157 26.56 28.38 -1.35
CA PRO A 157 25.49 28.98 -0.50
C PRO A 157 25.38 30.55 -0.44
N MET A 158 24.73 31.08 0.63
CA MET A 158 24.76 32.49 1.17
C MET A 158 23.94 33.58 0.41
N THR A 159 23.39 34.70 0.96
CA THR A 159 23.25 35.35 2.30
C THR A 159 22.11 36.44 2.25
N ALA A 160 21.64 37.20 3.27
CA ALA A 160 21.84 37.31 4.74
C ALA A 160 20.65 38.01 5.48
N GLN A 161 20.34 37.50 6.68
CA GLN A 161 19.96 38.13 7.98
C GLN A 161 19.43 39.60 8.15
N ARG A 162 18.42 39.75 9.03
CA ARG A 162 18.27 40.87 10.01
C ARG A 162 17.44 40.45 11.25
N ARG A 163 17.62 41.12 12.40
CA ARG A 163 17.05 40.80 13.75
C ARG A 163 17.21 42.02 14.69
N PRO A 164 16.67 42.05 15.94
CA PRO A 164 15.42 41.47 16.48
C PRO A 164 14.63 42.48 17.36
N ALA A 165 13.52 42.03 17.97
CA ALA A 165 13.01 42.52 19.27
C ALA A 165 12.43 41.33 20.08
N PRO A 166 12.41 41.34 21.44
CA PRO A 166 12.20 40.11 22.22
C PRO A 166 10.87 40.03 23.00
N SER A 167 10.34 38.81 23.17
CA SER A 167 9.70 38.30 24.41
C SER A 167 9.24 36.85 24.26
N ALA A 168 8.98 36.19 25.41
CA ALA A 168 8.65 34.78 25.59
C ALA A 168 9.75 33.77 25.18
N THR A 169 9.83 32.66 25.91
CA THR A 169 10.78 31.55 25.67
C THR A 169 10.29 30.66 24.53
N ALA A 170 10.31 31.20 23.32
CA ALA A 170 10.10 30.40 22.11
C ALA A 170 11.26 29.42 21.92
N GLU A 171 10.95 28.14 21.77
CA GLU A 171 11.84 27.19 21.10
C GLU A 171 12.22 27.78 19.73
N ALA A 172 13.47 27.60 19.29
CA ALA A 172 13.93 28.19 18.03
C ALA A 172 12.99 27.74 16.87
N PRO A 173 12.57 28.65 15.97
CA PRO A 173 11.55 28.35 14.98
C PRO A 173 12.01 27.16 14.13
N ARG A 174 11.36 26.01 14.33
CA ARG A 174 11.68 24.75 13.65
C ARG A 174 11.53 25.01 12.14
N GLN A 175 12.57 24.74 11.38
CA GLN A 175 12.52 24.94 9.93
C GLN A 175 11.61 23.88 9.31
N SER A 176 10.55 24.31 8.62
CA SER A 176 9.70 23.42 7.84
C SER A 176 10.49 22.78 6.70
N LEU A 177 10.31 21.48 6.51
CA LEU A 177 10.93 20.70 5.46
C LEU A 177 10.14 20.81 4.15
N SER A 178 10.83 20.76 3.02
CA SER A 178 10.17 20.66 1.70
C SER A 178 9.47 19.30 1.54
N PRO A 179 8.44 19.17 0.68
CA PRO A 179 7.78 17.88 0.43
C PRO A 179 8.75 16.76 0.00
N LYS A 180 9.85 17.10 -0.68
CA LYS A 180 10.93 16.15 -1.02
C LYS A 180 11.67 15.63 0.22
N GLN A 181 11.93 16.48 1.20
CA GLN A 181 12.55 16.09 2.47
C GLN A 181 11.58 15.30 3.36
N ILE A 182 10.28 15.67 3.37
CA ILE A 182 9.23 14.88 4.03
C ILE A 182 9.15 13.47 3.43
N TYR A 183 9.16 13.35 2.09
CA TYR A 183 9.28 12.06 1.40
C TYR A 183 10.52 11.27 1.86
N GLN A 184 11.69 11.91 1.95
CA GLN A 184 12.93 11.25 2.37
C GLN A 184 12.89 10.74 3.82
N VAL A 185 12.21 11.45 4.74
CA VAL A 185 11.99 10.99 6.12
C VAL A 185 10.97 9.85 6.18
N GLY A 186 9.88 9.94 5.41
CA GLY A 186 8.90 8.86 5.28
C GLY A 186 9.52 7.58 4.69
N ALA A 187 10.36 7.71 3.66
CA ALA A 187 11.08 6.61 3.00
C ALA A 187 12.01 5.80 3.93
N GLN A 188 12.31 6.33 5.12
CA GLN A 188 13.14 5.66 6.13
C GLN A 188 12.31 5.01 7.24
N SER A 189 11.01 5.28 7.34
CA SER A 189 10.16 4.88 8.48
C SER A 189 8.79 4.28 8.09
N ILE A 190 8.39 4.39 6.82
CA ILE A 190 7.21 3.72 6.26
C ILE A 190 7.58 2.33 5.76
N VAL A 191 6.71 1.36 6.04
CA VAL A 191 6.79 -0.02 5.57
C VAL A 191 5.50 -0.43 4.86
N VAL A 192 5.58 -1.50 4.07
CA VAL A 192 4.41 -2.21 3.54
C VAL A 192 4.05 -3.33 4.52
N ILE A 193 2.77 -3.69 4.63
CA ILE A 193 2.34 -4.86 5.39
C ILE A 193 1.53 -5.78 4.49
N ALA A 194 1.97 -7.04 4.38
CA ALA A 194 1.26 -8.12 3.72
C ALA A 194 0.80 -9.14 4.78
N ALA A 195 -0.50 -9.40 4.88
CA ALA A 195 -1.09 -10.26 5.90
C ALA A 195 -1.97 -11.33 5.26
N TYR A 196 -1.80 -12.60 5.67
CA TYR A 196 -2.34 -13.76 4.96
C TYR A 196 -2.71 -14.90 5.91
N ALA A 197 -3.64 -15.76 5.47
CA ALA A 197 -4.10 -16.94 6.19
C ALA A 197 -3.65 -18.24 5.52
N LYS A 198 -3.35 -19.26 6.33
CA LYS A 198 -2.94 -20.58 5.85
C LYS A 198 -4.14 -21.29 5.23
N GLY A 199 -4.00 -21.71 3.97
CA GLY A 199 -5.05 -22.42 3.23
C GLY A 199 -6.24 -21.56 2.78
N LYS A 200 -6.05 -20.24 2.59
CA LYS A 200 -7.03 -19.35 1.95
C LYS A 200 -6.38 -18.55 0.83
N ASP A 201 -7.10 -18.42 -0.28
CA ASP A 201 -6.74 -17.53 -1.39
C ASP A 201 -6.97 -16.05 -0.99
N GLY A 202 -6.01 -15.44 -0.29
CA GLY A 202 -6.12 -14.05 0.12
C GLY A 202 -4.91 -13.50 0.88
N VAL A 203 -4.31 -12.44 0.35
CA VAL A 203 -3.36 -11.57 1.06
C VAL A 203 -3.95 -10.16 1.13
N SER A 204 -4.22 -9.70 2.36
CA SER A 204 -4.50 -8.31 2.67
C SER A 204 -3.22 -7.49 2.58
N GLN A 205 -3.28 -6.28 2.04
CA GLN A 205 -2.11 -5.41 1.93
C GLN A 205 -2.42 -3.98 2.37
N GLY A 206 -1.57 -3.48 3.25
CA GLY A 206 -1.58 -2.11 3.76
C GLY A 206 -0.16 -1.57 3.87
N SER A 207 0.00 -0.63 4.80
CA SER A 207 1.24 0.04 5.16
C SER A 207 1.45 -0.03 6.68
N GLY A 208 2.62 0.39 7.15
CA GLY A 208 2.92 0.57 8.57
C GLY A 208 3.86 1.76 8.78
N VAL A 209 3.98 2.20 10.04
CA VAL A 209 4.96 3.20 10.47
C VAL A 209 5.83 2.62 11.59
N VAL A 210 7.14 2.69 11.44
CA VAL A 210 8.11 2.31 12.48
C VAL A 210 8.12 3.40 13.55
N ILE A 211 7.64 3.09 14.75
CA ILE A 211 7.41 4.06 15.84
C ILE A 211 8.35 3.87 17.04
N ALA A 212 9.01 2.72 17.13
CA ALA A 212 10.13 2.44 18.03
C ALA A 212 10.97 1.28 17.45
N GLU A 213 12.08 0.93 18.10
CA GLU A 213 12.92 -0.21 17.71
C GLU A 213 12.12 -1.51 17.65
N ASP A 214 12.16 -2.20 16.51
CA ASP A 214 11.34 -3.36 16.15
C ASP A 214 9.80 -3.16 16.26
N VAL A 215 9.27 -1.94 16.43
CA VAL A 215 7.81 -1.68 16.64
C VAL A 215 7.19 -0.94 15.46
N VAL A 216 6.20 -1.57 14.83
CA VAL A 216 5.43 -1.01 13.71
C VAL A 216 3.97 -0.78 14.12
N ALA A 217 3.48 0.45 13.95
CA ALA A 217 2.06 0.78 14.05
C ALA A 217 1.35 0.60 12.70
N THR A 218 0.12 0.08 12.72
CA THR A 218 -0.74 -0.08 11.54
C THR A 218 -2.22 -0.15 11.95
N ASN A 219 -3.11 -0.34 10.97
CA ASN A 219 -4.53 -0.60 11.21
C ASN A 219 -4.81 -2.07 11.48
N CYS A 220 -5.81 -2.35 12.30
CA CYS A 220 -6.20 -3.73 12.57
C CYS A 220 -6.94 -4.39 11.39
N HIS A 221 -7.66 -3.61 10.56
CA HIS A 221 -8.32 -4.14 9.37
C HIS A 221 -7.33 -4.67 8.31
N VAL A 222 -6.08 -4.16 8.29
CA VAL A 222 -5.01 -4.67 7.43
C VAL A 222 -4.66 -6.12 7.79
N LEU A 223 -4.83 -6.50 9.06
CA LEU A 223 -4.50 -7.81 9.63
C LEU A 223 -5.73 -8.73 9.77
N GLU A 224 -6.92 -8.31 9.31
CA GLU A 224 -8.16 -9.02 9.62
C GLU A 224 -8.26 -10.38 8.90
N GLY A 225 -8.48 -11.43 9.69
CA GLY A 225 -8.62 -12.80 9.19
C GLY A 225 -7.33 -13.48 8.76
N ALA A 226 -6.17 -12.84 8.94
CA ALA A 226 -4.84 -13.38 8.69
C ALA A 226 -4.30 -14.21 9.88
N ASP A 227 -3.48 -15.20 9.56
CA ASP A 227 -2.73 -16.02 10.55
C ASP A 227 -1.27 -15.55 10.69
N ASN A 228 -0.72 -14.86 9.69
CA ASN A 228 0.67 -14.42 9.62
C ASN A 228 0.74 -13.03 8.97
N ALA A 229 1.77 -12.26 9.30
CA ALA A 229 2.08 -10.97 8.68
C ALA A 229 3.57 -10.86 8.33
N VAL A 230 3.86 -10.17 7.23
CA VAL A 230 5.21 -9.77 6.82
C VAL A 230 5.21 -8.25 6.66
N VAL A 231 6.19 -7.62 7.30
CA VAL A 231 6.55 -6.21 7.10
C VAL A 231 7.59 -6.17 5.98
N ILE A 232 7.39 -5.30 4.99
CA ILE A 232 8.34 -5.12 3.88
C ILE A 232 8.95 -3.73 3.97
N PHE A 233 10.27 -3.65 3.87
CA PHE A 233 11.00 -2.38 3.84
C PHE A 233 12.01 -2.43 2.68
N GLN A 234 11.88 -1.51 1.73
CA GLN A 234 12.75 -1.42 0.55
C GLN A 234 12.86 -2.76 -0.20
N GLY A 235 11.71 -3.44 -0.39
CA GLY A 235 11.61 -4.76 -1.00
C GLY A 235 12.15 -5.93 -0.17
N GLN A 236 12.67 -5.72 1.05
CA GLN A 236 13.13 -6.80 1.94
C GLN A 236 12.03 -7.24 2.93
N PRO A 237 11.81 -8.56 3.10
CA PRO A 237 10.81 -9.11 4.01
C PRO A 237 11.33 -9.21 5.45
N HIS A 238 10.49 -8.87 6.41
CA HIS A 238 10.72 -9.08 7.83
C HIS A 238 9.50 -9.73 8.48
N GLU A 239 9.76 -10.67 9.37
CA GLU A 239 8.74 -11.47 10.05
C GLU A 239 8.05 -10.62 11.12
N ALA A 240 6.70 -10.60 11.13
CA ALA A 240 5.95 -9.66 11.97
C ALA A 240 4.92 -10.36 12.88
N GLU A 241 5.08 -10.20 14.20
CA GLU A 241 4.20 -10.74 15.24
C GLU A 241 3.22 -9.65 15.73
N LEU A 242 1.93 -9.96 15.91
CA LEU A 242 0.98 -9.03 16.54
C LEU A 242 1.23 -8.96 18.05
N VAL A 243 1.69 -7.81 18.54
CA VAL A 243 1.95 -7.58 19.98
C VAL A 243 0.65 -7.28 20.73
N THR A 244 -0.13 -6.36 20.17
CA THR A 244 -1.31 -5.77 20.81
C THR A 244 -2.14 -5.04 19.75
N GLY A 245 -3.42 -4.83 20.00
CA GLY A 245 -4.26 -4.07 19.07
C GLY A 245 -5.70 -3.95 19.54
N ASN A 246 -6.29 -2.80 19.25
CA ASN A 246 -7.69 -2.51 19.55
C ASN A 246 -8.48 -2.42 18.24
N ARG A 247 -9.18 -3.52 17.90
CA ARG A 247 -10.01 -3.60 16.68
C ARG A 247 -11.13 -2.55 16.64
N LYS A 248 -11.64 -2.06 17.78
CA LYS A 248 -12.65 -0.98 17.80
C LYS A 248 -12.05 0.37 17.40
N MET A 249 -10.78 0.61 17.73
CA MET A 249 -10.05 1.83 17.33
C MET A 249 -9.33 1.67 15.98
N ASP A 250 -9.43 0.50 15.34
CA ASP A 250 -8.65 0.14 14.14
C ASP A 250 -7.14 0.42 14.27
N TYR A 251 -6.54 0.15 15.43
CA TYR A 251 -5.14 0.44 15.72
C TYR A 251 -4.44 -0.81 16.28
N CYS A 252 -3.43 -1.31 15.55
CA CYS A 252 -2.69 -2.53 15.87
C CYS A 252 -1.17 -2.27 15.87
N ILE A 253 -0.44 -3.02 16.70
CA ILE A 253 1.02 -2.92 16.85
C ILE A 253 1.68 -4.26 16.52
N LEU A 254 2.63 -4.25 15.60
CA LEU A 254 3.47 -5.40 15.26
C LEU A 254 4.87 -5.27 15.87
N ARG A 255 5.47 -6.42 16.23
CA ARG A 255 6.90 -6.58 16.47
C ARG A 255 7.53 -7.11 15.20
N THR A 256 8.63 -6.52 14.74
CA THR A 256 9.34 -6.93 13.54
C THR A 256 10.84 -6.86 13.82
N ARG A 257 11.45 -8.01 14.15
CA ARG A 257 12.83 -8.03 14.68
C ARG A 257 13.89 -7.78 13.62
N GLY A 258 14.85 -6.90 13.92
CA GLY A 258 15.99 -6.61 13.03
C GLY A 258 15.58 -5.87 11.76
N LEU A 259 14.54 -5.03 11.85
CA LEU A 259 14.07 -4.19 10.76
C LEU A 259 15.04 -3.00 10.56
N PRO A 260 15.75 -2.85 9.42
CA PRO A 260 16.78 -1.83 9.23
C PRO A 260 16.20 -0.44 8.89
N ALA A 261 15.00 -0.14 9.39
CA ALA A 261 14.29 1.11 9.21
C ALA A 261 14.53 2.07 10.38
N GLN A 262 14.42 3.37 10.14
CA GLN A 262 14.52 4.39 11.18
C GLN A 262 13.20 4.59 11.90
N VAL A 263 13.28 4.87 13.20
CA VAL A 263 12.14 5.26 14.03
C VAL A 263 11.63 6.63 13.59
N ALA A 264 10.33 6.71 13.26
CA ALA A 264 9.66 7.96 12.94
C ALA A 264 9.70 8.92 14.14
N ARG A 265 10.03 10.18 13.89
CA ARG A 265 9.89 11.24 14.91
C ARG A 265 8.40 11.44 15.19
N ILE A 266 7.99 11.27 16.44
CA ILE A 266 6.58 11.42 16.84
C ILE A 266 6.21 12.91 17.00
N GLY A 267 5.05 13.29 16.46
CA GLY A 267 4.40 14.57 16.68
C GLY A 267 3.14 14.40 17.53
N ARG A 268 2.79 15.43 18.31
CA ARG A 268 1.81 15.34 19.40
C ARG A 268 0.44 15.89 19.02
N LEU A 269 -0.63 15.28 19.52
CA LEU A 269 -2.03 15.62 19.19
C LEU A 269 -2.44 17.02 19.70
N ASP A 270 -1.84 17.49 20.80
CA ASP A 270 -2.10 18.81 21.40
C ASP A 270 -1.43 19.97 20.62
N GLU A 271 -0.47 19.68 19.75
CA GLU A 271 0.18 20.66 18.88
C GLU A 271 -0.57 20.86 17.55
N LEU A 272 -1.53 19.99 17.21
CA LEU A 272 -2.14 19.94 15.87
C LEU A 272 -3.13 21.08 15.62
N THR A 273 -2.79 21.98 14.71
CA THR A 273 -3.61 23.15 14.37
C THR A 273 -4.26 22.97 12.99
N PRO A 274 -5.60 23.15 12.85
CA PRO A 274 -6.26 23.16 11.55
C PRO A 274 -5.68 24.21 10.61
N GLY A 275 -5.47 23.84 9.34
CA GLY A 275 -4.81 24.67 8.33
C GLY A 275 -3.29 24.45 8.20
N GLN A 276 -2.64 23.69 9.10
CA GLN A 276 -1.24 23.30 8.92
C GLN A 276 -1.09 22.33 7.73
N ARG A 277 0.05 22.40 7.02
CA ARG A 277 0.42 21.43 5.98
C ARG A 277 0.66 20.06 6.58
N VAL A 278 0.17 19.03 5.89
CA VAL A 278 0.39 17.62 6.24
C VAL A 278 0.59 16.78 4.97
N TYR A 279 1.29 15.66 5.12
CA TYR A 279 1.66 14.77 4.03
C TYR A 279 1.31 13.33 4.38
N SER A 280 0.41 12.68 3.63
CA SER A 280 0.22 11.24 3.73
C SER A 280 1.33 10.52 2.95
N ILE A 281 1.95 9.51 3.55
CA ILE A 281 2.91 8.60 2.89
C ILE A 281 2.55 7.16 3.25
N GLY A 282 2.38 6.33 2.23
CA GLY A 282 2.10 4.90 2.38
C GLY A 282 2.27 4.16 1.05
N SER A 283 1.83 2.91 1.02
CA SER A 283 2.07 1.98 -0.10
C SER A 283 0.75 1.51 -0.77
N PRO A 284 -0.08 2.43 -1.30
CA PRO A 284 -1.38 2.11 -1.89
C PRO A 284 -1.27 1.06 -2.99
N ARG A 285 -1.91 -0.09 -2.76
CA ARG A 285 -1.83 -1.30 -3.58
C ARG A 285 -0.40 -1.75 -3.95
N GLY A 286 0.59 -1.44 -3.10
CA GLY A 286 1.98 -1.85 -3.32
C GLY A 286 2.79 -0.87 -4.16
N LEU A 287 2.24 0.29 -4.52
CA LEU A 287 3.04 1.43 -5.00
C LEU A 287 3.70 2.10 -3.78
N GLU A 288 4.87 1.58 -3.39
CA GLU A 288 5.61 2.05 -2.21
C GLU A 288 5.78 3.57 -2.18
N LEU A 289 5.72 4.13 -0.95
CA LEU A 289 6.08 5.52 -0.65
C LEU A 289 5.31 6.58 -1.45
N THR A 290 4.09 6.28 -1.90
CA THR A 290 3.21 7.26 -2.52
C THR A 290 2.92 8.39 -1.53
N ILE A 291 3.37 9.61 -1.85
CA ILE A 291 3.15 10.83 -1.06
C ILE A 291 2.01 11.66 -1.63
N ALA A 292 1.16 12.23 -0.77
CA ALA A 292 0.23 13.29 -1.13
C ALA A 292 0.21 14.43 -0.09
N GLU A 293 0.26 15.67 -0.57
CA GLU A 293 0.14 16.87 0.26
C GLU A 293 -1.34 17.22 0.54
N GLY A 294 -1.60 17.84 1.68
CA GLY A 294 -2.86 18.47 2.01
C GLY A 294 -2.77 19.29 3.29
N LEU A 295 -3.92 19.55 3.89
CA LEU A 295 -4.04 20.31 5.14
C LEU A 295 -4.66 19.44 6.23
N LEU A 296 -4.33 19.70 7.49
CA LEU A 296 -5.15 19.23 8.60
C LEU A 296 -6.46 20.03 8.60
N SER A 297 -7.58 19.36 8.39
CA SER A 297 -8.89 20.02 8.27
C SER A 297 -9.58 20.21 9.62
N ALA A 298 -9.44 19.24 10.52
CA ALA A 298 -9.92 19.30 11.91
C ALA A 298 -9.33 18.15 12.74
N VAL A 299 -9.22 18.34 14.06
CA VAL A 299 -9.23 17.22 15.00
C VAL A 299 -10.69 16.94 15.39
N ARG A 300 -11.10 15.67 15.26
CA ARG A 300 -12.46 15.17 15.54
C ARG A 300 -12.41 14.16 16.69
N LYS A 301 -13.58 13.72 17.15
CA LYS A 301 -13.74 12.53 17.99
C LYS A 301 -14.81 11.63 17.39
N GLN A 302 -14.57 10.33 17.35
CA GLN A 302 -15.50 9.29 16.93
C GLN A 302 -15.51 8.20 18.02
N ASP A 303 -16.69 7.91 18.59
CA ASP A 303 -16.84 6.95 19.71
C ASP A 303 -15.91 7.19 20.91
N GLY A 304 -15.51 8.46 21.12
CA GLY A 304 -14.54 8.89 22.14
C GLY A 304 -13.08 8.93 21.66
N VAL A 305 -12.73 8.19 20.60
CA VAL A 305 -11.39 8.12 20.01
C VAL A 305 -11.09 9.41 19.23
N PRO A 306 -9.93 10.06 19.42
CA PRO A 306 -9.54 11.21 18.61
C PRO A 306 -9.20 10.78 17.18
N MET A 307 -9.58 11.62 16.20
CA MET A 307 -9.35 11.38 14.76
C MET A 307 -8.82 12.65 14.10
N ILE A 308 -7.78 12.54 13.28
CA ILE A 308 -7.24 13.64 12.48
C ILE A 308 -7.92 13.62 11.10
N GLN A 309 -8.75 14.62 10.82
CA GLN A 309 -9.33 14.83 9.49
C GLN A 309 -8.33 15.61 8.63
N THR A 310 -8.07 15.14 7.40
CA THR A 310 -7.16 15.80 6.45
C THR A 310 -7.71 15.81 5.02
N SER A 311 -7.29 16.82 4.24
CA SER A 311 -7.50 16.85 2.80
C SER A 311 -6.41 16.12 1.99
N ALA A 312 -5.29 15.72 2.61
CA ALA A 312 -4.25 14.91 1.97
C ALA A 312 -4.84 13.56 1.53
N ALA A 313 -4.47 13.09 0.34
CA ALA A 313 -5.12 11.93 -0.26
C ALA A 313 -4.78 10.62 0.48
N ILE A 314 -5.80 9.81 0.76
CA ILE A 314 -5.66 8.42 1.23
C ILE A 314 -6.36 7.53 0.21
N SER A 315 -5.80 6.36 -0.10
CA SER A 315 -6.42 5.39 -1.01
C SER A 315 -6.18 3.94 -0.54
N PRO A 316 -6.88 2.92 -1.08
CA PRO A 316 -6.74 1.54 -0.60
C PRO A 316 -5.30 1.03 -0.60
N GLY A 317 -4.81 0.59 0.56
CA GLY A 317 -3.41 0.20 0.82
C GLY A 317 -2.56 1.28 1.50
N SER A 318 -3.00 2.55 1.48
CA SER A 318 -2.45 3.59 2.37
C SER A 318 -2.85 3.38 3.84
N SER A 319 -3.80 2.48 4.13
CA SER A 319 -4.16 2.06 5.49
C SER A 319 -2.92 1.62 6.27
N GLY A 320 -2.72 2.17 7.47
CA GLY A 320 -1.55 1.95 8.31
C GLY A 320 -0.34 2.83 7.99
N GLY A 321 -0.40 3.66 6.94
CA GLY A 321 0.67 4.59 6.55
C GLY A 321 0.78 5.79 7.48
N GLY A 322 1.76 6.65 7.24
CA GLY A 322 2.02 7.83 8.07
C GLY A 322 1.38 9.10 7.51
N LEU A 323 0.72 9.87 8.38
CA LEU A 323 0.42 11.28 8.16
C LEU A 323 1.48 12.12 8.87
N PHE A 324 2.27 12.88 8.12
CA PHE A 324 3.39 13.69 8.62
C PHE A 324 3.02 15.18 8.69
N ASP A 325 3.59 15.91 9.65
CA ASP A 325 3.61 17.37 9.68
C ASP A 325 4.74 17.96 8.82
N GLU A 326 4.74 19.28 8.65
CA GLU A 326 5.79 19.99 7.88
C GLU A 326 7.18 20.00 8.54
N TYR A 327 7.34 19.40 9.72
CA TYR A 327 8.63 19.24 10.41
C TYR A 327 9.17 17.80 10.29
N GLY A 328 8.54 16.96 9.48
CA GLY A 328 8.93 15.55 9.30
C GLY A 328 8.65 14.70 10.53
N ARG A 329 7.62 15.03 11.31
CA ARG A 329 7.13 14.19 12.40
C ARG A 329 5.85 13.49 11.96
N VAL A 330 5.73 12.20 12.24
CA VAL A 330 4.47 11.50 12.02
C VAL A 330 3.50 11.90 13.14
N ILE A 331 2.31 12.37 12.77
CA ILE A 331 1.26 12.83 13.68
C ILE A 331 0.08 11.85 13.74
N GLY A 332 -0.05 10.96 12.74
CA GLY A 332 -1.07 9.93 12.74
C GLY A 332 -0.82 8.78 11.77
N ILE A 333 -1.62 7.73 11.94
CA ILE A 333 -1.69 6.53 11.11
C ILE A 333 -2.90 6.65 10.18
N THR A 334 -2.69 6.75 8.88
CA THR A 334 -3.76 6.91 7.87
C THR A 334 -4.65 5.66 7.84
N THR A 335 -5.97 5.80 7.98
CA THR A 335 -6.90 4.65 8.09
C THR A 335 -7.95 4.61 6.98
N PHE A 336 -8.86 5.60 6.91
CA PHE A 336 -10.00 5.56 6.00
C PHE A 336 -10.30 6.90 5.33
N LEU A 337 -11.10 6.82 4.26
CA LEU A 337 -11.72 7.95 3.60
C LEU A 337 -13.24 7.82 3.71
N LEU A 338 -13.95 8.93 3.85
CA LEU A 338 -15.42 8.91 3.74
C LEU A 338 -15.79 8.71 2.27
N LYS A 339 -16.52 7.63 1.98
CA LYS A 339 -16.94 7.30 0.61
C LYS A 339 -17.84 8.41 0.05
N ASP A 340 -17.84 8.51 -1.28
CA ASP A 340 -18.67 9.45 -2.05
C ASP A 340 -18.48 10.94 -1.67
N SER A 341 -17.35 11.24 -1.02
CA SER A 341 -16.91 12.57 -0.60
C SER A 341 -15.52 12.87 -1.18
N GLN A 342 -15.26 14.14 -1.52
CA GLN A 342 -13.92 14.58 -1.94
C GLN A 342 -13.12 15.08 -0.73
N ASN A 343 -11.84 14.68 -0.64
CA ASN A 343 -10.87 15.15 0.37
C ASN A 343 -11.33 15.05 1.84
N LEU A 344 -12.19 14.08 2.18
CA LEU A 344 -12.53 13.73 3.56
C LEU A 344 -11.80 12.45 3.99
N ASN A 345 -10.51 12.61 4.29
CA ASN A 345 -9.60 11.53 4.66
C ASN A 345 -9.28 11.60 6.17
N PHE A 346 -8.99 10.45 6.79
CA PHE A 346 -8.83 10.33 8.24
C PHE A 346 -7.60 9.50 8.65
N ALA A 347 -6.93 9.97 9.70
CA ALA A 347 -5.85 9.28 10.39
C ALA A 347 -6.13 9.18 11.90
N LEU A 348 -5.66 8.11 12.53
CA LEU A 348 -5.65 7.92 13.98
C LEU A 348 -4.39 8.58 14.56
N PRO A 349 -4.42 9.35 15.66
CA PRO A 349 -3.21 9.93 16.25
C PRO A 349 -2.19 8.85 16.63
N VAL A 350 -0.92 9.06 16.29
CA VAL A 350 0.13 8.04 16.48
C VAL A 350 0.42 7.77 17.97
N GLU A 351 0.18 8.76 18.83
CA GLU A 351 0.27 8.65 20.29
C GLU A 351 -0.64 7.56 20.89
N LEU A 352 -1.68 7.10 20.16
CA LEU A 352 -2.49 5.95 20.58
C LEU A 352 -1.65 4.67 20.74
N ALA A 353 -0.48 4.57 20.10
CA ALA A 353 0.45 3.49 20.33
C ALA A 353 0.95 3.44 21.79
N GLU A 354 1.18 4.59 22.44
CA GLU A 354 1.58 4.62 23.85
C GLU A 354 0.48 4.05 24.77
N VAL A 355 -0.79 4.19 24.40
CA VAL A 355 -1.92 3.67 25.17
C VAL A 355 -2.06 2.15 25.02
N LEU A 356 -1.58 1.58 23.90
CA LEU A 356 -1.61 0.14 23.64
C LEU A 356 -0.37 -0.60 24.17
N LEU A 357 0.72 0.12 24.47
CA LEU A 357 2.02 -0.43 24.89
C LEU A 357 2.30 -0.31 26.41
N ARG A 358 1.29 0.04 27.21
CA ARG A 358 1.34 0.17 28.67
C ARG A 358 0.58 -0.97 29.36
#